data_AF-A0A382QZD3-F1
#
_entry.id   AF-A0A382QZD3-F1
#
_cell.length_a   1.000
_cell.length_b   1.000
_cell.length_c   1.000
_cell.angle_alpha   90.00
_cell.angle_beta   90.00
_cell.angle_gamma   90.00
#
_symmetry.space_group_name_H-M   'P 1'
#
loop_
_entity.id
_entity.type
_entity.pdbx_description
1 polymer ?
#
loop_
_entity_poly.entity_id
_entity_poly.type
_entity_poly.pdbx_seq_one_letter_code
_entity_poly.pdbx_strand_id
1 'polypeptide(L)'
;MSDSLAIENYEIVNDHLLVSFSDTSESMVSLKSLRERCPCASCMGETDALGNLYKGPDPVLNASSYQISGLQPVGYYGLRPFWK
;
A
#
# COMPACT_ATOMS: atom_id res chain seq x y z
N MET A 1 -9.57 12.66 -24.73
CA MET A 1 -8.52 12.99 -23.74
C MET A 1 -8.78 12.07 -22.58
N SER A 2 -7.90 11.08 -22.35
CA SER A 2 -8.08 10.17 -21.21
C SER A 2 -7.90 11.00 -19.95
N ASP A 3 -8.89 11.06 -19.08
CA ASP A 3 -8.68 11.64 -17.75
C ASP A 3 -7.57 10.84 -17.06
N SER A 4 -6.54 11.55 -16.60
CA SER A 4 -5.44 10.96 -15.86
C SER A 4 -5.94 10.65 -14.46
N LEU A 5 -6.06 9.36 -14.12
CA LEU A 5 -6.40 8.93 -12.76
C LEU A 5 -5.31 9.39 -11.80
N ALA A 6 -5.68 10.17 -10.80
CA ALA A 6 -4.79 10.71 -9.79
C ALA A 6 -5.41 10.58 -8.41
N ILE A 7 -4.56 10.50 -7.38
CA ILE A 7 -5.01 10.52 -5.98
C ILE A 7 -5.26 11.98 -5.59
N GLU A 8 -6.50 12.33 -5.26
CA GLU A 8 -6.86 13.69 -4.84
C GLU A 8 -6.79 13.86 -3.32
N ASN A 9 -7.31 12.88 -2.58
CA ASN A 9 -7.30 12.92 -1.13
C ASN A 9 -7.08 11.52 -0.54
N TYR A 10 -6.53 11.46 0.66
CA TYR A 10 -6.34 10.21 1.39
C TYR A 10 -6.34 10.46 2.90
N GLU A 11 -6.93 9.54 3.64
CA GLU A 11 -7.02 9.64 5.10
C GLU A 11 -7.04 8.27 5.76
N ILE A 12 -6.52 8.18 6.98
CA ILE A 12 -6.69 7.00 7.84
C ILE A 12 -7.85 7.25 8.80
N VAL A 13 -8.86 6.40 8.72
CA VAL A 13 -10.00 6.41 9.65
C VAL A 13 -10.07 5.05 10.32
N ASN A 14 -9.86 5.01 11.63
CA ASN A 14 -9.67 3.79 12.41
C ASN A 14 -8.62 2.88 11.74
N ASP A 15 -9.05 1.70 11.30
CA ASP A 15 -8.19 0.65 10.76
C ASP A 15 -8.21 0.60 9.22
N HIS A 16 -8.63 1.70 8.57
CA HIS A 16 -8.83 1.77 7.13
C HIS A 16 -8.12 2.98 6.52
N LEU A 17 -7.59 2.79 5.32
CA LEU A 17 -7.15 3.84 4.40
C LEU A 17 -8.28 4.13 3.41
N LEU A 18 -8.71 5.39 3.38
CA LEU A 18 -9.66 5.92 2.41
C LEU A 18 -8.88 6.72 1.38
N VAL A 19 -9.23 6.58 0.10
CA VAL A 19 -8.61 7.28 -1.03
C VAL A 19 -9.70 7.76 -1.97
N SER A 20 -9.65 9.04 -2.34
CA SER A 20 -10.49 9.64 -3.38
C SER A 20 -9.65 9.93 -4.61
N PHE A 21 -10.20 9.64 -5.78
CA PHE A 21 -9.51 9.80 -7.06
C PHE A 21 -10.15 10.89 -7.93
N SER A 22 -9.39 11.37 -8.90
CA SER A 22 -9.81 12.43 -9.83
C SER A 22 -11.00 12.07 -10.73
N ASP A 23 -11.32 10.78 -10.88
CA ASP A 23 -12.48 10.29 -11.59
C ASP A 23 -13.74 10.19 -10.71
N THR A 24 -13.70 10.80 -9.52
CA THR A 24 -14.73 10.75 -8.45
C THR A 24 -14.92 9.39 -7.80
N SER A 25 -14.14 8.38 -8.18
CA SER A 25 -14.18 7.09 -7.50
C SER A 25 -13.54 7.18 -6.11
N GLU A 26 -14.00 6.32 -5.21
CA GLU A 26 -13.48 6.19 -3.85
C GLU A 26 -13.07 4.75 -3.60
N SER A 27 -12.06 4.57 -2.76
CA SER A 27 -11.61 3.26 -2.32
C SER A 27 -11.37 3.26 -0.82
N MET A 28 -11.74 2.15 -0.19
CA MET A 28 -11.48 1.88 1.22
C MET A 28 -10.77 0.54 1.32
N VAL A 29 -9.62 0.52 2.00
CA VAL A 29 -8.84 -0.69 2.24
C VAL A 29 -8.47 -0.78 3.71
N SER A 30 -8.62 -1.96 4.32
CA SER A 30 -8.18 -2.16 5.70
C SER A 30 -6.65 -2.14 5.78
N LEU A 31 -6.10 -1.55 6.83
CA LEU A 31 -4.66 -1.50 7.08
C LEU A 31 -4.05 -2.89 7.19
N LYS A 32 -4.82 -3.85 7.72
CA LYS A 32 -4.44 -5.26 7.75
C LYS A 32 -4.20 -5.82 6.35
N SER A 33 -5.19 -5.68 5.46
CA SER A 33 -5.07 -6.14 4.07
C SER A 33 -3.91 -5.45 3.34
N LEU A 34 -3.73 -4.15 3.58
CA LEU A 34 -2.63 -3.38 2.98
C LEU A 34 -1.26 -3.89 3.45
N ARG A 35 -1.12 -4.20 4.74
CA ARG A 35 0.14 -4.71 5.31
C ARG A 35 0.47 -6.13 4.87
N GLU A 36 -0.53 -7.00 4.84
CA GLU A 36 -0.39 -8.42 4.44
C GLU A 36 -0.09 -8.56 2.95
N ARG A 37 -0.53 -7.59 2.12
CA ARG A 37 -0.27 -7.54 0.67
C ARG A 37 0.80 -6.53 0.28
N CYS A 38 1.75 -6.25 1.17
CA CYS A 38 2.85 -5.33 0.89
C CYS A 38 3.66 -5.83 -0.33
N PRO A 39 3.75 -5.03 -1.42
CA PRO A 39 4.36 -5.49 -2.67
C PRO A 39 5.89 -5.42 -2.68
N CYS A 40 6.54 -5.16 -1.55
CA CYS A 40 8.00 -5.06 -1.51
C CYS A 40 8.67 -6.43 -1.65
N ALA A 41 9.91 -6.44 -2.14
CA ALA A 41 10.72 -7.65 -2.31
C ALA A 41 10.87 -8.47 -1.01
N SER A 42 10.88 -7.83 0.17
CA SER A 42 10.95 -8.56 1.43
C SER A 42 9.66 -9.31 1.79
N CYS A 43 8.49 -8.81 1.36
CA CYS A 43 7.18 -9.39 1.72
C CYS A 43 6.63 -10.32 0.63
N MET A 44 6.62 -9.87 -0.62
CA MET A 44 6.10 -10.66 -1.75
C MET A 44 7.19 -11.33 -2.58
N GLY A 45 8.44 -10.92 -2.42
CA GLY A 45 9.54 -11.39 -3.26
C GLY A 45 9.64 -10.63 -4.57
N GLU A 46 10.71 -10.94 -5.29
CA GLU A 46 10.96 -10.47 -6.65
C GLU A 46 11.08 -11.68 -7.58
N THR A 47 10.38 -11.63 -8.70
CA THR A 47 10.43 -12.70 -9.71
C THR A 47 11.36 -12.27 -10.82
N ASP A 48 12.36 -13.10 -11.13
CA ASP A 48 13.25 -12.85 -12.26
C ASP A 48 12.58 -13.13 -13.62
N ALA A 49 13.28 -12.80 -14.71
CA ALA A 49 12.78 -13.04 -16.07
C ALA A 49 12.59 -14.53 -16.42
N LEU A 50 13.18 -15.44 -15.63
CA LEU A 50 13.05 -16.89 -15.79
C LEU A 50 11.92 -17.48 -14.92
N GLY A 51 11.25 -16.65 -14.11
CA GLY A 51 10.15 -17.05 -13.25
C GLY A 51 10.57 -17.52 -11.85
N ASN A 52 11.85 -17.41 -11.48
CA ASN A 52 12.28 -17.77 -10.12
C ASN A 52 11.89 -16.67 -9.14
N LEU A 53 11.24 -17.04 -8.04
CA LEU A 53 10.86 -16.12 -6.98
C LEU A 53 11.95 -16.09 -5.89
N TYR A 54 12.52 -14.92 -5.65
CA TYR A 54 13.45 -14.67 -4.56
C TYR A 54 12.73 -13.90 -3.45
N LYS A 55 12.63 -14.50 -2.28
CA LYS A 55 11.95 -13.91 -1.13
C LYS A 55 12.67 -14.33 0.16
N GLY A 56 12.81 -13.37 1.08
CA GLY A 56 13.26 -13.64 2.43
C GLY A 56 12.24 -14.43 3.26
N PRO A 57 12.58 -14.79 4.51
CA PRO A 57 11.61 -15.36 5.44
C PRO A 57 10.46 -14.38 5.70
N ASP A 58 9.28 -14.91 5.99
CA ASP A 58 8.13 -14.07 6.32
C ASP A 58 8.39 -13.23 7.58
N PRO A 59 7.99 -11.94 7.57
CA PRO A 59 8.14 -11.09 8.73
C PRO A 59 7.23 -11.55 9.88
N VAL A 60 7.74 -11.51 11.11
CA VAL A 60 6.91 -11.73 12.30
C VAL A 60 6.07 -10.47 12.55
N LEU A 61 4.77 -10.55 12.28
CA LEU A 61 3.84 -9.44 12.47
C LEU A 61 3.20 -9.49 13.86
N ASN A 62 3.02 -8.32 14.47
CA ASN A 62 2.31 -8.15 15.74
C ASN A 62 1.22 -7.06 15.60
N ALA A 63 0.54 -6.71 16.69
CA ALA A 63 -0.52 -5.72 16.66
C ALA A 63 -0.06 -4.31 16.19
N SER A 64 1.17 -3.88 16.48
CA SER A 64 1.68 -2.59 16.01
C SER A 64 2.02 -2.60 14.52
N SER A 65 2.35 -3.76 13.95
CA SER A 65 2.70 -3.90 12.53
C SER A 65 1.57 -3.48 11.57
N TYR A 66 0.33 -3.38 12.06
CA TYR A 66 -0.84 -2.95 11.31
C TYR A 66 -1.21 -1.48 11.57
N GLN A 67 -0.41 -0.74 12.33
CA GLN A 67 -0.61 0.67 12.61
C GLN A 67 0.29 1.51 11.71
N ILE A 68 -0.29 2.54 11.09
CA ILE A 68 0.45 3.52 10.30
C ILE A 68 0.95 4.65 11.22
N SER A 69 2.24 4.99 11.10
CA SER A 69 2.87 6.15 11.73
C SER A 69 2.89 7.38 10.82
N GLY A 70 2.72 7.19 9.51
CA GLY A 70 2.58 8.28 8.54
C GLY A 70 2.31 7.78 7.12
N LEU A 71 1.82 8.68 6.29
CA LEU A 71 1.65 8.48 4.85
C LEU A 71 2.37 9.58 4.08
N GLN A 72 3.02 9.21 2.98
CA GLN A 72 3.69 10.15 2.10
C GLN A 72 3.24 9.94 0.65
N PRO A 73 2.78 10.98 -0.06
CA PRO A 73 2.51 10.89 -1.49
C PRO A 73 3.83 10.83 -2.28
N VAL A 74 3.88 9.98 -3.30
CA VAL A 74 5.06 9.76 -4.14
C VAL A 74 4.67 9.85 -5.61
N GLY A 75 5.34 10.73 -6.34
CA GLY A 75 5.24 10.81 -7.81
C GLY A 75 3.86 11.16 -8.36
N TYR A 76 2.91 11.62 -7.55
CA TYR A 76 1.50 11.88 -7.90
C TYR A 76 0.66 10.64 -8.25
N TYR A 77 1.18 9.42 -8.07
CA TYR A 77 0.47 8.18 -8.39
C TYR A 77 0.50 7.13 -7.26
N GLY A 78 1.23 7.39 -6.18
CA GLY A 78 1.42 6.41 -5.11
C GLY A 78 1.37 7.01 -3.72
N LEU A 79 1.03 6.17 -2.74
CA LEU A 79 1.12 6.46 -1.31
C LEU A 79 2.10 5.50 -0.68
N ARG A 80 3.04 6.04 0.10
CA ARG A 80 3.98 5.27 0.91
C ARG A 80 3.50 5.25 2.36
N PRO A 81 3.01 4.10 2.87
CA PRO A 81 2.75 3.94 4.29
C PRO A 81 4.06 3.70 5.05
N PHE A 82 4.17 4.34 6.21
CA PHE A 82 5.15 4.02 7.24
C PHE A 82 4.43 3.26 8.35
N TRP A 83 4.91 2.05 8.65
CA TRP A 83 4.35 1.18 9.69
C TRP A 83 5.09 1.38 11.02
N LYS A 84 4.47 1.00 12.14
CA LYS A 84 5.11 0.97 13.47
C LYS A 84 5.80 -0.35 13.77
#